data_AF-A0A1I5G2L2-F1
#
_entry.id   AF-A0A1I5G2L2-F1
#
_cell.length_a   1.000
_cell.length_b   1.000
_cell.length_c   1.000
_cell.angle_alpha   90.00
_cell.angle_beta   90.00
_cell.angle_gamma   90.00
#
_symmetry.space_group_name_H-M   'P 1'
#
loop_
_entity.id
_entity.type
_entity.pdbx_description
1 polymer ?
#
loop_
_entity_poly.entity_id
_entity_poly.type
_entity_poly.pdbx_seq_one_letter_code
_entity_poly.pdbx_strand_id
1 'polypeptide(L)'
;MQNRNSPLSPEVWLHDLFTAKAVQEGAVIRRKVRDVERFVGMERFMREIQRRGYQVVENSGQFIIFCNRAPVRWLTPGDPSISLKEIGPKSFKDFDARDRH
;
A
#
# COMPACT_ATOMS: atom_id res chain seq x y z
N MET A 1 8.49 27.13 -0.03
CA MET A 1 8.06 26.03 0.87
C MET A 1 6.55 26.12 1.06
N GLN A 2 5.77 25.33 0.32
CA GLN A 2 4.31 25.31 0.48
C GLN A 2 3.89 24.15 1.38
N ASN A 3 3.16 24.52 2.42
CA ASN A 3 2.51 23.68 3.42
C ASN A 3 1.45 22.78 2.74
N ARG A 4 1.73 21.48 2.58
CA ARG A 4 0.93 20.52 1.76
C ARG A 4 -0.29 19.93 2.48
N ASN A 5 -0.98 20.71 3.30
CA ASN A 5 -2.27 20.29 3.87
C ASN A 5 -3.45 20.67 2.95
N SER A 6 -3.34 20.37 1.66
CA SER A 6 -4.44 20.45 0.70
C SER A 6 -4.67 19.05 0.12
N PRO A 7 -5.90 18.50 0.11
CA PRO A 7 -6.13 17.11 -0.25
C PRO A 7 -5.91 16.98 -1.76
N LEU A 8 -4.76 16.42 -2.15
CA LEU A 8 -4.58 15.96 -3.52
C LEU A 8 -5.75 15.03 -3.82
N SER A 9 -6.42 15.22 -4.96
CA SER A 9 -7.42 14.26 -5.38
C SER A 9 -6.78 12.87 -5.47
N PRO A 10 -7.55 11.78 -5.30
CA PRO A 10 -7.02 10.42 -5.44
C PRO A 10 -6.19 10.22 -6.71
N GLU A 11 -6.59 10.82 -7.82
CA GLU A 11 -5.89 10.79 -9.11
C GLU A 11 -4.52 11.45 -9.02
N VAL A 12 -4.43 12.65 -8.46
CA VAL A 12 -3.18 13.41 -8.33
C VAL A 12 -2.24 12.69 -7.38
N TRP A 13 -2.75 12.16 -6.26
CA TRP A 13 -1.92 11.41 -5.33
C TRP A 13 -1.35 10.14 -5.97
N LEU A 14 -2.16 9.38 -6.71
CA LEU A 14 -1.69 8.19 -7.42
C LEU A 14 -0.71 8.54 -8.53
N HIS A 15 -0.97 9.61 -9.28
CA HIS A 15 -0.06 10.12 -10.29
C HIS A 15 1.30 10.43 -9.67
N ASP A 16 1.35 11.21 -8.60
CA ASP A 16 2.59 11.57 -7.90
C ASP A 16 3.32 10.34 -7.36
N LEU A 17 2.58 9.37 -6.81
CA LEU A 17 3.17 8.11 -6.32
C LEU A 17 3.86 7.36 -7.47
N PHE A 18 3.15 7.12 -8.57
CA PHE A 18 3.61 6.24 -9.64
C PHE A 18 4.53 6.92 -10.67
N THR A 19 4.64 8.25 -10.65
CA THR A 19 5.61 9.00 -11.46
C THR A 19 6.90 9.30 -10.72
N ALA A 20 6.99 8.95 -9.43
CA ALA A 20 8.22 9.10 -8.67
C ALA A 20 9.37 8.32 -9.32
N LYS A 21 10.56 8.94 -9.36
CA LYS A 21 11.77 8.36 -9.96
C LYS A 21 12.05 6.93 -9.50
N ALA A 22 11.94 6.67 -8.20
CA ALA A 22 12.14 5.33 -7.63
C ALA A 22 11.19 4.27 -8.22
N VAL A 23 9.94 4.63 -8.53
CA VAL A 23 8.97 3.72 -9.17
C VAL A 23 9.38 3.45 -10.61
N GLN A 24 9.80 4.47 -11.34
CA GLN A 24 10.26 4.35 -12.72
C GLN A 24 11.52 3.48 -12.83
N GLU A 25 12.40 3.54 -11.84
CA GLU A 25 13.61 2.71 -11.73
C GLU A 25 13.32 1.28 -11.23
N GLY A 26 12.06 0.94 -10.95
CA GLY A 26 11.67 -0.38 -10.46
C GLY A 26 12.10 -0.66 -9.02
N ALA A 27 12.36 0.37 -8.22
CA ALA A 27 12.82 0.24 -6.84
C ALA A 27 11.68 -0.13 -5.87
N VAL A 28 12.00 -0.13 -4.58
CA VAL A 28 11.03 -0.34 -3.50
C VAL A 28 10.67 1.00 -2.86
N ILE A 29 9.38 1.26 -2.66
CA ILE A 29 8.90 2.47 -1.99
C ILE A 29 8.08 2.13 -0.74
N ARG A 30 8.00 3.09 0.19
CA ARG A 30 7.21 2.96 1.43
C ARG A 30 6.10 4.01 1.50
N ARG A 31 4.92 3.61 2.01
CA ARG A 31 3.79 4.50 2.31
C ARG A 31 3.11 4.11 3.62
N LYS A 32 2.55 5.07 4.35
CA LYS A 32 1.70 4.76 5.51
C LYS A 32 0.35 4.24 5.01
N VAL A 33 -0.13 3.14 5.58
CA VAL A 33 -1.43 2.53 5.23
C VAL A 33 -2.55 3.55 5.40
N ARG A 34 -2.55 4.27 6.54
CA ARG A 34 -3.56 5.30 6.82
C ARG A 34 -3.61 6.43 5.79
N ASP A 35 -2.48 6.76 5.16
CA ASP A 35 -2.42 7.85 4.19
C ASP A 35 -2.96 7.34 2.85
N VAL A 36 -2.61 6.10 2.46
CA VAL A 36 -3.18 5.45 1.26
C VAL A 36 -4.70 5.35 1.36
N GLU A 37 -5.19 4.88 2.51
CA GLU A 37 -6.62 4.77 2.77
C GLU A 37 -7.31 6.13 2.70
N ARG A 38 -6.73 7.14 3.36
CA ARG A 38 -7.31 8.50 3.41
C ARG A 38 -7.34 9.19 2.05
N PHE A 39 -6.31 9.04 1.23
CA PHE A 39 -6.16 9.83 0.00
C PHE A 39 -6.68 9.12 -1.25
N VAL A 40 -6.73 7.79 -1.27
CA VAL A 40 -7.07 7.02 -2.47
C VAL A 40 -8.15 5.97 -2.22
N GLY A 41 -8.19 5.41 -1.01
CA GLY A 41 -8.99 4.24 -0.66
C GLY A 41 -8.30 2.93 -1.06
N MET A 42 -8.46 1.89 -0.22
CA MET A 42 -7.77 0.61 -0.38
C MET A 42 -8.04 -0.05 -1.73
N GLU A 43 -9.31 -0.14 -2.14
CA GLU A 43 -9.68 -0.86 -3.35
C GLU A 43 -9.00 -0.29 -4.59
N ARG A 44 -9.03 1.04 -4.72
CA ARG A 44 -8.47 1.74 -5.86
C ARG A 44 -6.95 1.61 -5.88
N PHE A 45 -6.30 1.71 -4.72
CA PHE A 45 -4.88 1.46 -4.60
C PHE A 45 -4.50 0.04 -5.04
N MET A 46 -5.22 -0.98 -4.54
CA MET A 46 -4.93 -2.38 -4.89
C MET A 46 -5.17 -2.68 -6.37
N ARG A 47 -6.20 -2.10 -6.99
CA ARG A 47 -6.41 -2.18 -8.45
C ARG A 47 -5.21 -1.65 -9.22
N GLU A 48 -4.65 -0.51 -8.80
CA GLU A 48 -3.46 0.05 -9.46
C GLU A 48 -2.20 -0.79 -9.26
N ILE A 49 -2.01 -1.36 -8.05
CA ILE A 49 -0.90 -2.30 -7.78
C ILE A 49 -0.99 -3.51 -8.72
N GLN A 50 -2.16 -4.13 -8.80
CA GLN A 50 -2.40 -5.29 -9.67
C GLN A 50 -2.23 -4.94 -11.15
N ARG A 51 -2.80 -3.83 -11.61
CA ARG A 51 -2.70 -3.36 -13.00
C ARG A 51 -1.25 -3.16 -13.45
N ARG A 52 -0.37 -2.74 -12.54
CA ARG A 52 1.07 -2.53 -12.81
C ARG A 52 1.88 -3.82 -12.69
N GLY A 53 1.32 -4.86 -12.09
CA GLY A 53 2.02 -6.11 -11.77
C GLY A 53 3.01 -5.95 -10.62
N TYR A 54 2.75 -4.98 -9.73
CA TYR A 54 3.56 -4.75 -8.54
C TYR A 54 3.12 -5.67 -7.41
N GLN A 55 3.99 -5.83 -6.43
CA GLN A 55 3.69 -6.53 -5.18
C GLN A 55 3.72 -5.53 -4.03
N VAL A 56 2.85 -5.71 -3.04
CA VAL A 56 2.83 -4.89 -1.82
C VAL A 56 2.69 -5.79 -0.60
N VAL A 57 3.43 -5.46 0.45
CA VAL A 57 3.28 -6.09 1.77
C VAL A 57 2.99 -5.02 2.81
N GLU A 58 2.18 -5.38 3.81
CA GLU A 58 1.97 -4.55 4.98
C GLU A 58 2.90 -4.99 6.12
N ASN A 59 3.53 -4.03 6.79
CA ASN A 59 4.26 -4.26 8.03
C ASN A 59 4.11 -3.05 8.96
N SER A 60 3.58 -3.26 10.17
CA SER A 60 3.40 -2.21 11.19
C SER A 60 2.73 -0.93 10.66
N GLY A 61 1.64 -1.07 9.90
CA GLY A 61 0.89 0.05 9.32
C GLY A 61 1.63 0.79 8.20
N GLN A 62 2.66 0.18 7.62
CA GLN A 62 3.35 0.64 6.42
C GLN A 62 3.11 -0.33 5.27
N PHE A 63 2.85 0.20 4.09
CA PHE A 63 3.01 -0.53 2.85
C PHE A 63 4.44 -0.42 2.34
N ILE A 64 5.01 -1.58 2.01
CA ILE A 64 6.25 -1.74 1.28
C ILE A 64 5.88 -2.24 -0.11
N ILE A 65 6.11 -1.40 -1.12
CA ILE A 65 5.65 -1.62 -2.49
C ILE A 65 6.86 -1.91 -3.36
N PHE A 66 6.90 -3.10 -3.93
CA PHE A 66 7.92 -3.54 -4.89
C PHE A 66 7.46 -3.11 -6.28
N CYS A 67 8.09 -2.07 -6.85
CA CYS A 67 7.67 -1.45 -8.12
C CYS A 67 8.23 -2.17 -9.35
N ASN A 68 8.32 -3.50 -9.28
CA ASN A 68 8.81 -4.37 -10.33
C ASN A 68 8.09 -5.73 -10.26
N ARG A 69 8.46 -6.66 -11.13
CA ARG A 69 7.89 -8.02 -11.20
C ARG A 69 8.83 -9.10 -10.68
N ALA A 70 9.93 -8.72 -10.02
CA ALA A 70 10.86 -9.67 -9.45
C ALA A 70 10.24 -10.35 -8.22
N PRO A 71 10.50 -11.65 -7.98
CA PRO A 71 9.93 -12.35 -6.85
C PRO A 71 10.52 -11.85 -5.52
N VAL A 72 9.67 -11.74 -4.49
CA VAL A 72 10.12 -11.47 -3.12
C VAL A 72 10.68 -12.74 -2.50
N ARG A 73 11.93 -12.68 -2.03
CA ARG A 73 12.60 -13.77 -1.31
C ARG A 73 12.86 -13.36 0.13
N TRP A 74 12.39 -14.16 1.08
CA TRP A 74 12.72 -14.01 2.49
C TRP A 74 14.11 -14.59 2.74
N LEU A 75 15.04 -13.75 3.17
CA LEU A 75 16.44 -14.15 3.40
C LEU A 75 16.68 -14.63 4.84
N THR A 76 15.73 -14.38 5.73
CA THR A 76 15.77 -14.82 7.13
C THR A 76 14.63 -15.81 7.38
N PRO A 77 14.82 -16.81 8.27
CA PRO A 77 13.72 -17.62 8.75
C PRO A 77 12.62 -16.72 9.33
N GLY A 78 11.38 -16.90 8.88
CA GLY A 78 10.23 -16.28 9.52
C GLY A 78 9.96 -16.96 10.86
N ASP A 79 9.45 -16.22 11.84
CA ASP A 79 8.92 -16.83 13.06
C ASP A 79 7.55 -17.46 12.73
N PRO A 80 7.40 -18.80 12.79
CA PRO A 80 6.13 -19.46 12.51
C PRO A 80 5.06 -19.18 13.58
N SER A 81 5.43 -18.61 14.74
CA SER A 81 4.50 -18.32 15.84
C SER A 81 3.69 -17.04 15.66
N ILE A 82 4.04 -16.20 14.68
CA ILE A 82 3.26 -15.00 14.35
C ILE A 82 2.03 -15.45 13.56
N SER A 83 1.01 -15.89 14.30
CA SER A 83 -0.29 -16.22 13.77
C SER A 83 -0.82 -15.03 12.95
N LEU A 84 -1.22 -15.30 11.70
CA LEU A 84 -1.93 -14.36 10.82
C LEU A 84 -3.18 -13.74 11.48
N LYS A 85 -3.65 -14.31 12.60
CA LYS A 85 -4.77 -13.80 13.40
C LYS A 85 -4.42 -12.58 14.25
N GLU A 86 -3.16 -12.37 14.62
CA GLU A 86 -2.74 -11.21 15.45
C GLU A 86 -2.28 -10.01 14.61
N ILE A 87 -1.72 -10.26 13.43
CA ILE A 87 -1.54 -9.24 12.38
C ILE A 87 -2.78 -9.29 11.49
N GLY A 88 -3.96 -9.03 12.05
CA GLY A 88 -5.19 -9.08 11.27
C GLY A 88 -5.12 -8.08 10.12
N PRO A 89 -5.10 -8.50 8.83
CA PRO A 89 -5.57 -7.59 7.80
C PRO A 89 -7.03 -7.35 8.14
N LYS A 90 -7.48 -6.09 8.14
CA LYS A 90 -8.89 -5.89 7.81
C LYS A 90 -9.06 -6.58 6.46
N SER A 91 -9.78 -7.70 6.47
CA SER A 91 -10.12 -8.42 5.26
C SER A 91 -10.80 -7.41 4.34
N PHE A 92 -10.71 -7.63 3.02
CA PHE A 92 -11.51 -6.87 2.05
C PHE A 92 -13.00 -6.81 2.45
N LYS A 93 -13.51 -7.84 3.15
CA LYS A 93 -14.86 -7.90 3.73
C LYS A 93 -15.12 -7.02 4.96
N ASP A 94 -14.08 -6.57 5.66
CA ASP A 94 -14.20 -5.77 6.88
C ASP A 94 -14.33 -4.26 6.59
N PHE A 95 -14.14 -3.84 5.34
CA PHE A 95 -14.31 -2.45 4.90
C PHE A 95 -15.78 -2.10 4.60
N ASP A 96 -16.59 -3.04 4.12
CA ASP A 96 -18.03 -2.84 3.84
C ASP A 96 -18.91 -2.75 5.10
N ALA A 97 -18.39 -3.14 6.27
CA ALA A 97 -19.18 -3.33 7.48
C ALA A 97 -19.33 -2.08 8.38
N ARG A 98 -18.72 -0.94 8.04
CA ARG A 98 -18.66 0.25 8.94
C ARG A 98 -19.54 1.45 8.55
N ASP A 99 -20.45 1.31 7.59
CA ASP A 99 -21.35 2.40 7.16
C ASP A 99 -22.83 2.15 7.50
N ARG A 100 -23.10 1.51 8.64
CA ARG A 100 -24.43 1.52 9.25
C ARG A 100 -24.29 1.69 10.76
N HIS A 101 -24.35 2.93 11.23
CA HIS A 101 -25.06 3.42 12.42
C HIS A 101 -25.06 4.94 12.40
#